data_AF-A0A418QS03-F1
#
_entry.id   AF-A0A418QS03-F1
#
_cell.length_a   1.000
_cell.length_b   1.000
_cell.length_c   1.000
_cell.angle_alpha   90.00
_cell.angle_beta   90.00
_cell.angle_gamma   90.00
#
_symmetry.space_group_name_H-M   'P 1'
#
loop_
_entity.id
_entity.type
_entity.pdbx_description
1 polymer ?
#
loop_
_entity_poly.entity_id
_entity_poly.type
_entity_poly.pdbx_seq_one_letter_code
_entity_poly.pdbx_strand_id
1 'polypeptide(L)'
;MHHPLRWLTAAVLSLTVLSCAQQDNLPAPVVTASSSADVSSAGFPESFETGTKTAYSTGSVTLGSGSWTFTDALLGNTSSDRKTGSQSARVRNTGSLTMNFNASTGAGVVTVQHAKYGSDGTSQWELWVSQNGGSYAKVGSTITTSSTSLSTASFTVNQSGNVRLQIRKTSGGSSRISFDNLTVEQYGSGGGTTTPPPSTSSKKFLFDGSHGELAGNADWVLDVNSGVASRYPSPAASGITSSTPETYWTGAVSAWGVALVKLGHSVEQLPAGTAISYGNSNNPQDLSNYTVFVVDEPNTVFSSTEKTAILQFVQNGGGLFMISDHMISDRNNDGWDSPQIWNDLMSNNSVKVNPFGFSINSDNVVENSANALVSASNPIMNGSQGLVSQLSFHNGATMTLNPTANSTVQGLIWRKTASQGTSLAMAASSTFGTGRVVIIGDSSPADDGTGSPGNTVYNGWSENVSHARLHLNASLWLAKLQ
;
A
#
# COMPACT_ATOMS: atom_id res chain seq x y z
N MET A 1 75.40 -21.00 38.23
CA MET A 1 76.61 -20.57 37.52
C MET A 1 76.55 -21.07 36.09
N HIS A 2 76.98 -20.24 35.14
CA HIS A 2 77.22 -20.49 33.71
C HIS A 2 76.04 -20.37 32.72
N HIS A 3 75.86 -19.14 32.22
CA HIS A 3 75.70 -18.88 30.77
C HIS A 3 77.08 -18.93 30.09
N PRO A 4 77.17 -19.30 28.80
CA PRO A 4 77.14 -18.32 27.69
C PRO A 4 76.52 -18.94 26.40
N LEU A 5 76.37 -18.37 25.20
CA LEU A 5 76.79 -17.15 24.52
C LEU A 5 75.82 -16.92 23.32
N ARG A 6 75.70 -15.66 22.90
CA ARG A 6 74.92 -15.10 21.78
C ARG A 6 75.34 -15.58 20.39
N TRP A 7 74.38 -15.63 19.45
CA TRP A 7 74.58 -15.24 18.04
C TRP A 7 73.39 -14.40 17.55
N LEU A 8 73.72 -13.38 16.75
CA LEU A 8 72.90 -12.30 16.21
C LEU A 8 72.45 -12.64 14.76
N THR A 9 71.55 -11.80 14.20
CA THR A 9 71.08 -11.70 12.78
C THR A 9 69.80 -12.50 12.46
N ALA A 10 68.82 -12.06 11.68
CA ALA A 10 68.44 -10.78 11.06
C ALA A 10 66.95 -10.89 10.62
N ALA A 11 66.28 -9.75 10.42
CA ALA A 11 64.85 -9.62 10.11
C ALA A 11 64.45 -10.10 8.71
N VAL A 12 63.26 -10.69 8.57
CA VAL A 12 62.42 -10.58 7.35
C VAL A 12 60.94 -10.53 7.73
N LEU A 13 60.34 -9.36 7.48
CA LEU A 13 58.92 -9.06 7.51
C LEU A 13 58.28 -9.62 6.23
N SER A 14 57.30 -10.52 6.35
CA SER A 14 56.53 -11.01 5.19
C SER A 14 55.13 -10.40 5.19
N LEU A 15 54.95 -9.37 4.37
CA LEU A 15 53.69 -8.73 4.03
C LEU A 15 53.08 -9.51 2.85
N THR A 16 51.99 -10.23 3.03
CA THR A 16 51.27 -10.91 1.95
C THR A 16 50.26 -9.96 1.32
N VAL A 17 50.52 -9.58 0.06
CA VAL A 17 49.63 -8.80 -0.78
C VAL A 17 48.80 -9.79 -1.62
N LEU A 18 47.52 -9.93 -1.33
CA LEU A 18 46.57 -10.62 -2.20
C LEU A 18 46.09 -9.62 -3.26
N SER A 19 46.56 -9.84 -4.49
CA SER A 19 46.13 -9.14 -5.70
C SER A 19 44.79 -9.73 -6.16
N CYS A 20 43.73 -8.91 -6.19
CA CYS A 20 42.47 -9.26 -6.85
C CYS A 20 42.63 -9.05 -8.36
N ALA A 21 42.60 -10.13 -9.13
CA ALA A 21 42.41 -10.07 -10.58
C ALA A 21 40.93 -9.78 -10.86
N GLN A 22 40.69 -8.71 -11.62
CA GLN A 22 39.37 -8.29 -12.10
C GLN A 22 38.90 -9.28 -13.19
N GLN A 23 37.74 -9.89 -12.98
CA GLN A 23 37.11 -10.78 -13.96
C GLN A 23 36.23 -9.93 -14.88
N ASP A 24 36.55 -9.91 -16.18
CA ASP A 24 35.78 -9.21 -17.20
C ASP A 24 34.37 -9.82 -17.32
N ASN A 25 33.37 -9.03 -16.95
CA ASN A 25 31.96 -9.34 -17.18
C ASN A 25 31.60 -9.09 -18.65
N LEU A 26 31.48 -10.15 -19.45
CA LEU A 26 30.74 -10.07 -20.71
C LEU A 26 29.23 -10.00 -20.38
N PRO A 27 28.45 -9.08 -20.99
CA PRO A 27 27.02 -9.01 -20.74
C PRO A 27 26.32 -10.28 -21.24
N ALA A 28 25.53 -10.90 -20.36
CA ALA A 28 24.64 -12.00 -20.73
C ALA A 28 23.60 -11.50 -21.76
N PRO A 29 23.16 -12.36 -22.71
CA PRO A 29 22.16 -11.98 -23.69
C PRO A 29 20.86 -11.56 -22.97
N VAL A 30 20.34 -10.39 -23.34
CA VAL A 30 19.09 -9.84 -22.82
C VAL A 30 17.96 -10.81 -23.16
N VAL A 31 17.51 -11.58 -22.17
CA VAL A 31 16.21 -12.24 -22.23
C VAL A 31 15.20 -11.18 -21.83
N THR A 32 14.48 -10.63 -22.79
CA THR A 32 13.31 -9.78 -22.56
C THR A 32 12.25 -10.61 -21.87
N ALA A 33 12.24 -10.57 -20.53
CA ALA A 33 11.12 -11.05 -19.75
C ALA A 33 9.95 -10.09 -19.98
N SER A 34 8.92 -10.56 -20.69
CA SER A 34 7.65 -9.86 -20.81
C SER A 34 7.04 -9.73 -19.41
N SER A 35 6.92 -8.51 -18.91
CA SER A 35 6.08 -8.21 -17.75
C SER A 35 4.65 -8.62 -18.07
N SER A 36 4.03 -9.47 -17.24
CA SER A 36 2.57 -9.54 -17.23
C SER A 36 2.07 -8.27 -16.58
N ALA A 37 1.81 -7.26 -17.43
CA ALA A 37 1.12 -6.04 -17.06
C ALA A 37 -0.30 -6.38 -16.58
N ASP A 38 -0.85 -5.57 -15.66
CA ASP A 38 -2.28 -5.46 -15.46
C ASP A 38 -2.92 -5.30 -16.84
N VAL A 39 -3.74 -6.27 -17.27
CA VAL A 39 -4.14 -6.33 -18.67
C VAL A 39 -5.04 -5.14 -18.95
N SER A 40 -4.55 -4.17 -19.72
CA SER A 40 -5.38 -3.08 -20.23
C SER A 40 -6.56 -3.67 -21.01
N SER A 41 -7.75 -3.10 -20.82
CA SER A 41 -8.87 -3.38 -21.72
C SER A 41 -8.43 -3.06 -23.15
N ALA A 42 -8.85 -3.89 -24.10
CA ALA A 42 -8.51 -3.72 -25.51
C ALA A 42 -8.82 -2.28 -25.97
N GLY A 43 -7.84 -1.63 -26.60
CA GLY A 43 -7.92 -0.22 -27.03
C GLY A 43 -7.40 0.80 -26.01
N PHE A 44 -7.11 0.43 -24.76
CA PHE A 44 -6.54 1.34 -23.76
C PHE A 44 -5.03 1.15 -23.58
N PRO A 45 -4.27 2.21 -23.22
CA PRO A 45 -4.71 3.56 -22.85
C PRO A 45 -5.24 4.41 -24.01
N GLU A 46 -6.18 5.30 -23.71
CA GLU A 46 -6.58 6.39 -24.61
C GLU A 46 -5.74 7.64 -24.26
N SER A 47 -4.80 7.97 -25.13
CA SER A 47 -3.93 9.14 -25.00
C SER A 47 -4.48 10.40 -25.67
N PHE A 48 -5.61 10.31 -26.36
CA PHE A 48 -6.21 11.38 -27.17
C PHE A 48 -5.33 11.88 -28.33
N GLU A 49 -4.19 11.25 -28.61
CA GLU A 49 -3.24 11.67 -29.65
C GLU A 49 -3.67 11.33 -31.08
N THR A 50 -4.79 10.62 -31.25
CA THR A 50 -5.34 10.23 -32.56
C THR A 50 -6.64 10.96 -32.86
N GLY A 51 -6.88 11.29 -34.12
CA GLY A 51 -8.11 11.92 -34.57
C GLY A 51 -8.07 13.45 -34.50
N THR A 52 -9.12 14.08 -35.01
CA THR A 52 -9.24 15.54 -35.05
C THR A 52 -10.69 15.93 -34.80
N LYS A 53 -10.90 16.78 -33.79
CA LYS A 53 -12.18 17.42 -33.52
C LYS A 53 -11.92 18.79 -32.94
N THR A 54 -12.09 19.84 -33.73
CA THR A 54 -11.69 21.21 -33.36
C THR A 54 -12.84 22.08 -32.86
N ALA A 55 -14.09 21.64 -33.02
CA ALA A 55 -15.29 22.35 -32.59
C ALA A 55 -15.84 21.79 -31.28
N TYR A 56 -16.41 22.66 -30.43
CA TYR A 56 -17.10 22.25 -29.20
C TYR A 56 -18.49 21.64 -29.43
N SER A 57 -19.09 21.83 -30.61
CA SER A 57 -20.39 21.23 -30.94
C SER A 57 -20.37 19.72 -30.78
N THR A 58 -21.50 19.11 -30.40
CA THR A 58 -21.58 17.66 -30.24
C THR A 58 -21.17 16.94 -31.51
N GLY A 59 -20.27 15.98 -31.40
CA GLY A 59 -19.83 15.17 -32.53
C GLY A 59 -19.00 13.98 -32.09
N SER A 60 -19.00 12.93 -32.90
CA SER A 60 -18.13 11.77 -32.69
C SER A 60 -16.75 11.99 -33.30
N VAL A 61 -15.73 11.45 -32.66
CA VAL A 61 -14.35 11.39 -33.14
C VAL A 61 -13.80 9.98 -32.92
N THR A 62 -13.04 9.46 -33.88
CA THR A 62 -12.34 8.18 -33.75
C THR A 62 -10.95 8.44 -33.18
N LEU A 63 -10.70 7.88 -32.01
CA LEU A 63 -9.44 7.97 -31.27
C LEU A 63 -8.71 6.63 -31.26
N GLY A 64 -7.60 6.53 -30.53
CA GLY A 64 -6.78 5.30 -30.46
C GLY A 64 -7.53 4.13 -29.82
N SER A 65 -8.40 4.39 -28.84
CA SER A 65 -9.22 3.38 -28.17
C SER A 65 -10.50 3.01 -28.93
N GLY A 66 -10.99 3.89 -29.80
CA GLY A 66 -12.23 3.71 -30.54
C GLY A 66 -13.00 5.01 -30.74
N SER A 67 -14.29 4.92 -31.06
CA SER A 67 -15.14 6.09 -31.30
C SER A 67 -15.67 6.69 -29.98
N TRP A 68 -15.58 8.01 -29.86
CA TRP A 68 -16.09 8.78 -28.72
C TRP A 68 -16.97 9.93 -29.17
N THR A 69 -18.09 10.16 -28.49
CA THR A 69 -18.92 11.35 -28.64
C THR A 69 -18.49 12.43 -27.66
N PHE A 70 -18.08 13.57 -28.20
CA PHE A 70 -17.66 14.75 -27.45
C PHE A 70 -18.79 15.79 -27.51
N THR A 71 -19.31 16.21 -26.36
CA THR A 71 -20.34 17.26 -26.21
C THR A 71 -19.73 18.42 -25.43
N ASP A 72 -19.80 19.63 -25.96
CA ASP A 72 -19.10 20.81 -25.39
C ASP A 72 -17.61 20.52 -25.13
N ALA A 73 -17.03 19.74 -26.04
CA ALA A 73 -15.67 19.24 -25.94
C ALA A 73 -15.02 19.11 -27.32
N LEU A 74 -13.70 19.19 -27.34
CA LEU A 74 -12.86 19.09 -28.54
C LEU A 74 -11.51 18.42 -28.20
N LEU A 75 -10.70 18.11 -29.20
CA LEU A 75 -9.27 17.78 -29.05
C LEU A 75 -8.45 19.06 -29.20
N GLY A 76 -7.73 19.44 -28.14
CA GLY A 76 -7.01 20.71 -28.02
C GLY A 76 -5.49 20.52 -28.05
N ASN A 77 -4.80 21.37 -28.81
CA ASN A 77 -3.34 21.32 -29.01
C ASN A 77 -2.64 22.66 -28.73
N THR A 78 -3.33 23.62 -28.12
CA THR A 78 -2.76 24.93 -27.76
C THR A 78 -1.81 24.81 -26.58
N SER A 79 -0.99 25.83 -26.33
CA SER A 79 -0.12 25.89 -25.14
C SER A 79 -0.88 25.91 -23.80
N SER A 80 -2.17 26.26 -23.83
CA SER A 80 -3.04 26.23 -22.65
C SER A 80 -3.66 24.86 -22.38
N ASP A 81 -3.65 23.96 -23.38
CA ASP A 81 -4.05 22.56 -23.20
C ASP A 81 -2.96 21.82 -22.46
N ARG A 82 -3.33 21.21 -21.33
CA ARG A 82 -2.44 20.37 -20.54
C ARG A 82 -2.52 18.96 -21.08
N LYS A 83 -1.37 18.42 -21.47
CA LYS A 83 -1.27 17.21 -22.28
C LYS A 83 0.11 16.59 -22.15
N THR A 84 0.19 15.29 -22.41
CA THR A 84 1.41 14.54 -22.65
C THR A 84 1.43 14.13 -24.11
N GLY A 85 2.17 14.87 -24.92
CA GLY A 85 2.18 14.70 -26.37
C GLY A 85 1.65 15.95 -27.08
N SER A 86 0.92 15.75 -28.17
CA SER A 86 0.54 16.81 -29.10
C SER A 86 -0.86 17.37 -28.83
N GLN A 87 -1.77 16.59 -28.24
CA GLN A 87 -3.13 17.06 -27.93
C GLN A 87 -3.78 16.33 -26.75
N SER A 88 -4.78 16.96 -26.13
CA SER A 88 -5.62 16.31 -25.11
C SER A 88 -7.10 16.65 -25.31
N ALA A 89 -8.00 15.93 -24.65
CA ALA A 89 -9.42 16.28 -24.70
C ALA A 89 -9.68 17.51 -23.82
N ARG A 90 -10.34 18.53 -24.37
CA ARG A 90 -10.72 19.75 -23.64
C ARG A 90 -12.22 19.87 -23.54
N VAL A 91 -12.74 20.01 -22.32
CA VAL A 91 -14.17 20.11 -22.02
C VAL A 91 -14.49 21.44 -21.36
N ARG A 92 -15.58 22.10 -21.77
CA ARG A 92 -16.12 23.34 -21.15
C ARG A 92 -17.55 23.15 -20.66
N ASN A 93 -18.14 24.18 -20.03
CA ASN A 93 -19.52 24.15 -19.52
C ASN A 93 -19.75 22.85 -18.71
N THR A 94 -20.89 22.19 -18.93
CA THR A 94 -21.20 20.85 -18.40
C THR A 94 -21.06 19.77 -19.49
N GLY A 95 -20.01 19.88 -20.31
CA GLY A 95 -19.74 18.96 -21.41
C GLY A 95 -19.32 17.56 -20.97
N SER A 96 -19.19 16.64 -21.94
CA SER A 96 -18.89 15.24 -21.68
C SER A 96 -18.08 14.57 -22.79
N LEU A 97 -17.30 13.55 -22.41
CA LEU A 97 -16.65 12.59 -23.32
C LEU A 97 -17.33 11.23 -23.12
N THR A 98 -17.93 10.65 -24.16
CA THR A 98 -18.74 9.43 -24.07
C THR A 98 -18.22 8.35 -24.99
N MET A 99 -17.93 7.16 -24.47
CA MET A 99 -17.55 6.00 -25.30
C MET A 99 -18.72 5.54 -26.17
N ASN A 100 -18.48 5.31 -27.45
CA ASN A 100 -19.46 4.73 -28.37
C ASN A 100 -19.27 3.21 -28.58
N PHE A 101 -18.28 2.61 -27.93
CA PHE A 101 -17.95 1.19 -27.98
C PHE A 101 -17.88 0.60 -26.58
N ASN A 102 -17.87 -0.73 -26.48
CA ASN A 102 -17.78 -1.44 -25.21
C ASN A 102 -16.33 -1.83 -24.90
N ALA A 103 -15.91 -1.64 -23.65
CA ALA A 103 -14.88 -2.48 -23.05
C ALA A 103 -15.52 -3.85 -22.75
N SER A 104 -15.28 -4.85 -23.59
CA SER A 104 -15.97 -6.15 -23.54
C SER A 104 -15.51 -7.06 -22.41
N THR A 105 -14.32 -6.78 -21.87
CA THR A 105 -13.68 -7.47 -20.73
C THR A 105 -14.07 -6.86 -19.38
N GLY A 106 -15.06 -5.96 -19.35
CA GLY A 106 -15.38 -5.15 -18.18
C GLY A 106 -14.30 -4.12 -17.82
N ALA A 107 -14.52 -3.44 -16.70
CA ALA A 107 -13.61 -2.44 -16.15
C ALA A 107 -13.35 -2.71 -14.65
N GLY A 108 -12.08 -2.91 -14.29
CA GLY A 108 -11.59 -3.01 -12.92
C GLY A 108 -11.29 -1.62 -12.35
N VAL A 109 -10.12 -1.07 -12.68
CA VAL A 109 -9.73 0.31 -12.35
C VAL A 109 -9.75 1.18 -13.60
N VAL A 110 -10.21 2.42 -13.46
CA VAL A 110 -10.13 3.47 -14.48
C VAL A 110 -9.31 4.62 -13.92
N THR A 111 -8.26 5.03 -14.62
CA THR A 111 -7.53 6.25 -14.29
C THR A 111 -7.67 7.29 -15.39
N VAL A 112 -7.72 8.56 -15.02
CA VAL A 112 -7.85 9.69 -15.95
C VAL A 112 -6.94 10.82 -15.48
N GLN A 113 -6.06 11.31 -16.34
CA GLN A 113 -5.31 12.53 -16.04
C GLN A 113 -6.17 13.76 -16.35
N HIS A 114 -6.11 14.76 -15.48
CA HIS A 114 -6.88 15.99 -15.63
C HIS A 114 -6.10 17.21 -15.14
N ALA A 115 -6.35 18.37 -15.75
CA ALA A 115 -5.79 19.65 -15.33
C ALA A 115 -6.63 20.84 -15.83
N LYS A 116 -6.42 22.00 -15.21
CA LYS A 116 -7.01 23.27 -15.64
C LYS A 116 -6.46 23.68 -17.00
N TYR A 117 -7.34 24.11 -17.89
CA TYR A 117 -6.92 24.77 -19.12
C TYR A 117 -6.31 26.14 -18.82
N GLY A 118 -5.07 26.38 -19.26
CA GLY A 118 -4.40 27.68 -19.11
C GLY A 118 -4.46 28.22 -17.68
N SER A 119 -5.15 29.35 -17.51
CA SER A 119 -5.41 30.04 -16.24
C SER A 119 -6.90 30.04 -15.83
N ASP A 120 -7.73 29.18 -16.43
CA ASP A 120 -9.17 29.09 -16.13
C ASP A 120 -9.42 28.82 -14.63
N GLY A 121 -10.67 28.95 -14.17
CA GLY A 121 -11.02 28.65 -12.76
C GLY A 121 -11.05 27.16 -12.43
N THR A 122 -11.04 26.83 -11.13
CA THR A 122 -11.25 25.46 -10.63
C THR A 122 -12.57 24.89 -11.16
N SER A 123 -12.58 23.62 -11.53
CA SER A 123 -13.75 22.95 -12.11
C SER A 123 -13.95 21.55 -11.54
N GLN A 124 -15.19 21.04 -11.58
CA GLN A 124 -15.54 19.71 -11.07
C GLN A 124 -15.99 18.79 -12.19
N TRP A 125 -15.74 17.49 -12.04
CA TRP A 125 -16.15 16.46 -12.98
C TRP A 125 -16.35 15.11 -12.30
N GLU A 126 -17.00 14.17 -12.99
CA GLU A 126 -17.35 12.84 -12.49
C GLU A 126 -17.13 11.77 -13.55
N LEU A 127 -16.78 10.55 -13.11
CA LEU A 127 -16.81 9.36 -13.95
C LEU A 127 -18.17 8.68 -13.86
N TRP A 128 -18.72 8.30 -15.00
CA TRP A 128 -19.99 7.61 -15.13
C TRP A 128 -19.81 6.35 -15.97
N VAL A 129 -20.50 5.29 -15.59
CA VAL A 129 -20.36 3.97 -16.19
C VAL A 129 -21.73 3.41 -16.57
N SER A 130 -21.84 2.82 -17.76
CA SER A 130 -23.02 2.12 -18.24
C SER A 130 -22.66 0.66 -18.53
N GLN A 131 -23.48 -0.27 -18.03
CA GLN A 131 -23.37 -1.69 -18.33
C GLN A 131 -24.30 -2.03 -19.51
N ASN A 132 -23.79 -2.73 -20.51
CA ASN A 132 -24.52 -3.16 -21.71
C ASN A 132 -25.25 -2.03 -22.47
N GLY A 133 -24.76 -0.78 -22.38
CA GLY A 133 -25.37 0.36 -23.07
C GLY A 133 -26.70 0.84 -22.48
N GLY A 134 -27.02 0.47 -21.24
CA GLY A 134 -28.15 0.99 -20.47
C GLY A 134 -27.88 2.38 -19.85
N SER A 135 -28.61 2.72 -18.80
CA SER A 135 -28.42 3.97 -18.06
C SER A 135 -27.01 4.08 -17.46
N TYR A 136 -26.45 5.28 -17.48
CA TYR A 136 -25.17 5.57 -16.83
C TYR A 136 -25.37 5.84 -15.34
N ALA A 137 -24.51 5.29 -14.49
CA ALA A 137 -24.42 5.56 -13.07
C ALA A 137 -23.05 6.16 -12.71
N LYS A 138 -23.03 7.07 -11.73
CA LYS A 138 -21.79 7.68 -11.23
C LYS A 138 -20.94 6.62 -10.52
N VAL A 139 -19.62 6.68 -10.71
CA VAL A 139 -18.64 5.84 -10.02
C VAL A 139 -17.62 6.74 -9.31
N GLY A 140 -17.31 6.40 -8.05
CA GLY A 140 -16.38 7.15 -7.21
C GLY A 140 -16.87 8.55 -6.83
N SER A 141 -15.93 9.38 -6.37
CA SER A 141 -16.17 10.75 -5.92
C SER A 141 -16.22 11.75 -7.08
N THR A 142 -16.79 12.93 -6.83
CA THR A 142 -16.64 14.08 -7.74
C THR A 142 -15.22 14.61 -7.59
N ILE A 143 -14.52 14.77 -8.71
CA ILE A 143 -13.14 15.25 -8.74
C ILE A 143 -13.12 16.76 -8.93
N THR A 144 -12.30 17.44 -8.13
CA THR A 144 -12.03 18.87 -8.26
C THR A 144 -10.68 19.08 -8.95
N THR A 145 -10.71 19.71 -10.13
CA THR A 145 -9.52 20.09 -10.89
C THR A 145 -9.11 21.51 -10.52
N SER A 146 -8.07 21.64 -9.69
CA SER A 146 -7.53 22.92 -9.20
C SER A 146 -6.11 23.24 -9.69
N SER A 147 -5.40 22.25 -10.26
CA SER A 147 -4.01 22.37 -10.72
C SER A 147 -3.91 22.59 -12.23
N THR A 148 -2.87 23.31 -12.68
CA THR A 148 -2.48 23.42 -14.09
C THR A 148 -1.53 22.31 -14.54
N SER A 149 -1.02 21.50 -13.63
CA SER A 149 -0.26 20.27 -13.94
C SER A 149 -1.22 19.10 -14.01
N LEU A 150 -0.97 18.14 -14.91
CA LEU A 150 -1.76 16.91 -15.02
C LEU A 150 -1.67 16.13 -13.70
N SER A 151 -2.83 15.86 -13.10
CA SER A 151 -2.99 14.97 -11.94
C SER A 151 -3.85 13.78 -12.34
N THR A 152 -3.56 12.60 -11.78
CA THR A 152 -4.31 11.38 -12.06
C THR A 152 -5.43 11.18 -11.04
N ALA A 153 -6.67 11.06 -11.51
CA ALA A 153 -7.78 10.55 -10.72
C ALA A 153 -7.92 9.04 -10.98
N SER A 154 -8.19 8.25 -9.93
CA SER A 154 -8.37 6.80 -10.02
C SER A 154 -9.75 6.41 -9.48
N PHE A 155 -10.41 5.49 -10.20
CA PHE A 155 -11.76 5.01 -9.90
C PHE A 155 -11.78 3.48 -9.94
N THR A 156 -12.16 2.87 -8.83
CA THR A 156 -12.47 1.44 -8.79
C THR A 156 -13.88 1.23 -9.36
N VAL A 157 -13.97 0.73 -10.60
CA VAL A 157 -15.23 0.47 -11.31
C VAL A 157 -15.78 -0.91 -10.99
N ASN A 158 -14.94 -1.94 -11.02
CA ASN A 158 -15.29 -3.33 -10.72
C ASN A 158 -16.61 -3.81 -11.37
N GLN A 159 -16.80 -3.54 -12.66
CA GLN A 159 -17.96 -4.00 -13.43
C GLN A 159 -17.56 -5.00 -14.50
N SER A 160 -18.21 -6.16 -14.50
CA SER A 160 -18.05 -7.23 -15.48
C SER A 160 -18.84 -6.98 -16.76
N GLY A 161 -18.48 -7.71 -17.82
CA GLY A 161 -19.20 -7.67 -19.10
C GLY A 161 -18.97 -6.36 -19.87
N ASN A 162 -19.89 -6.00 -20.76
CA ASN A 162 -19.70 -4.81 -21.59
C ASN A 162 -19.86 -3.53 -20.76
N VAL A 163 -18.79 -2.75 -20.66
CA VAL A 163 -18.77 -1.47 -19.96
C VAL A 163 -18.56 -0.32 -20.93
N ARG A 164 -19.29 0.79 -20.74
CA ARG A 164 -19.03 2.08 -21.38
C ARG A 164 -18.78 3.16 -20.35
N LEU A 165 -17.80 4.01 -20.61
CA LEU A 165 -17.46 5.14 -19.74
C LEU A 165 -18.00 6.45 -20.30
N GLN A 166 -18.24 7.37 -19.39
CA GLN A 166 -18.51 8.76 -19.69
C GLN A 166 -17.85 9.66 -18.65
N ILE A 167 -17.05 10.61 -19.11
CA ILE A 167 -16.50 11.68 -18.27
C ILE A 167 -17.45 12.87 -18.38
N ARG A 168 -17.96 13.36 -17.25
CA ARG A 168 -18.90 14.49 -17.21
C ARG A 168 -18.31 15.63 -16.41
N LYS A 169 -18.12 16.78 -17.04
CA LYS A 169 -17.85 18.02 -16.30
C LYS A 169 -19.17 18.47 -15.65
N THR A 170 -19.13 18.73 -14.34
CA THR A 170 -20.32 19.09 -13.56
C THR A 170 -20.35 20.56 -13.17
N SER A 171 -19.19 21.21 -13.07
CA SER A 171 -19.16 22.67 -12.88
C SER A 171 -19.61 23.36 -14.18
N GLY A 172 -20.49 24.36 -14.10
CA GLY A 172 -20.86 25.19 -15.24
C GLY A 172 -19.81 26.25 -15.59
N GLY A 173 -20.21 27.23 -16.41
CA GLY A 173 -19.38 28.40 -16.74
C GLY A 173 -18.32 28.16 -17.82
N SER A 174 -17.48 29.17 -18.07
CA SER A 174 -16.51 29.18 -19.17
C SER A 174 -15.20 28.43 -18.90
N SER A 175 -14.93 28.05 -17.63
CA SER A 175 -13.72 27.32 -17.24
C SER A 175 -13.67 25.93 -17.88
N ARG A 176 -12.49 25.56 -18.37
CA ARG A 176 -12.23 24.30 -19.08
C ARG A 176 -11.31 23.37 -18.31
N ILE A 177 -11.50 22.07 -18.54
CA ILE A 177 -10.64 20.99 -18.07
C ILE A 177 -9.98 20.32 -19.28
N SER A 178 -8.68 20.08 -19.20
CA SER A 178 -7.96 19.16 -20.09
C SER A 178 -7.98 17.77 -19.46
N PHE A 179 -8.30 16.74 -20.25
CA PHE A 179 -8.29 15.32 -19.88
C PHE A 179 -7.34 14.58 -20.80
N ASP A 180 -6.50 13.74 -20.21
CA ASP A 180 -5.48 13.01 -20.94
C ASP A 180 -5.25 11.61 -20.33
N ASN A 181 -4.56 10.73 -21.07
CA ASN A 181 -4.07 9.43 -20.62
C ASN A 181 -5.08 8.63 -19.79
N LEU A 182 -6.23 8.32 -20.40
CA LEU A 182 -7.25 7.50 -19.77
C LEU A 182 -6.88 6.02 -19.88
N THR A 183 -6.82 5.33 -18.75
CA THR A 183 -6.59 3.88 -18.71
C THR A 183 -7.85 3.15 -18.23
N VAL A 184 -8.03 1.93 -18.71
CA VAL A 184 -9.06 1.01 -18.23
C VAL A 184 -8.41 -0.35 -18.08
N GLU A 185 -8.36 -0.85 -16.85
CA GLU A 185 -7.92 -2.21 -16.55
C GLU A 185 -9.11 -3.16 -16.71
N GLN A 186 -8.88 -4.38 -17.19
CA GLN A 186 -9.96 -5.37 -17.37
C GLN A 186 -10.62 -5.76 -16.04
N TYR A 187 -11.90 -6.11 -16.08
CA TYR A 187 -12.58 -6.69 -14.93
C TYR A 187 -12.19 -8.16 -14.76
N GLY A 188 -11.74 -8.55 -13.57
CA GLY A 188 -11.49 -9.96 -13.26
C GLY A 188 -10.29 -10.58 -14.00
N SER A 189 -9.39 -9.77 -14.58
CA SER A 189 -8.08 -10.26 -15.07
C SER A 189 -7.15 -10.73 -13.94
N GLY A 190 -7.50 -10.47 -12.69
CA GLY A 190 -7.17 -11.33 -11.55
C GLY A 190 -8.30 -12.33 -11.34
N GLY A 191 -8.10 -13.59 -11.74
CA GLY A 191 -9.06 -14.68 -11.54
C GLY A 191 -9.40 -14.93 -10.07
N GLY A 192 -10.40 -14.22 -9.54
CA GLY A 192 -10.90 -14.42 -8.19
C GLY A 192 -12.39 -14.14 -8.13
N THR A 193 -13.19 -15.21 -8.12
CA THR A 193 -14.61 -15.13 -7.80
C THR A 193 -14.82 -14.64 -6.36
N THR A 194 -15.81 -13.76 -6.22
CA THR A 194 -16.48 -13.27 -5.00
C THR A 194 -15.67 -12.38 -4.05
N THR A 195 -15.91 -11.05 -4.09
CA THR A 195 -16.63 -10.33 -3.02
C THR A 195 -17.31 -9.07 -3.60
N PRO A 196 -18.60 -8.81 -3.33
CA PRO A 196 -19.27 -7.53 -3.65
C PRO A 196 -18.56 -6.32 -2.98
N PRO A 197 -18.73 -5.09 -3.49
CA PRO A 197 -18.11 -3.90 -2.90
C PRO A 197 -18.49 -3.83 -1.42
N PRO A 198 -17.55 -3.50 -0.52
CA PRO A 198 -17.93 -3.29 0.86
C PRO A 198 -18.90 -2.12 0.92
N SER A 199 -19.99 -2.33 1.65
CA SER A 199 -20.82 -1.25 2.13
C SER A 199 -19.93 -0.13 2.68
N THR A 200 -20.20 1.10 2.26
CA THR A 200 -19.53 2.35 2.65
C THR A 200 -19.67 2.69 4.15
N SER A 201 -19.35 1.76 5.05
CA SER A 201 -19.09 2.07 6.46
C SER A 201 -17.62 2.41 6.57
N SER A 202 -17.30 3.69 6.82
CA SER A 202 -15.98 4.09 7.29
C SER A 202 -15.54 3.17 8.43
N LYS A 203 -14.28 2.72 8.41
CA LYS A 203 -13.68 1.85 9.43
C LYS A 203 -12.67 2.65 10.24
N LYS A 204 -12.46 2.23 11.48
CA LYS A 204 -11.50 2.85 12.40
C LYS A 204 -10.27 1.96 12.54
N PHE A 205 -9.10 2.53 12.29
CA PHE A 205 -7.80 1.89 12.45
C PHE A 205 -7.09 2.52 13.65
N LEU A 206 -6.57 1.71 14.54
CA LEU A 206 -5.73 2.14 15.65
C LEU A 206 -4.30 1.69 15.36
N PHE A 207 -3.35 2.62 15.35
CA PHE A 207 -1.92 2.35 15.27
C PHE A 207 -1.33 2.42 16.66
N ASP A 208 -0.52 1.44 17.03
CA ASP A 208 0.16 1.46 18.32
C ASP A 208 1.25 2.53 18.33
N GLY A 209 1.42 3.14 19.49
CA GLY A 209 2.51 4.05 19.82
C GLY A 209 2.84 3.96 21.31
N SER A 210 2.42 2.86 21.94
CA SER A 210 2.49 2.61 23.38
C SER A 210 3.47 1.53 23.80
N HIS A 211 4.03 0.77 22.85
CA HIS A 211 4.97 -0.32 23.08
C HIS A 211 6.35 -0.04 22.49
N GLY A 212 6.79 1.22 22.56
CA GLY A 212 8.17 1.60 22.21
C GLY A 212 8.39 1.90 20.72
N GLU A 213 7.35 2.26 19.98
CA GLU A 213 7.42 2.64 18.56
C GLU A 213 8.24 3.92 18.31
N LEU A 214 8.64 4.63 19.37
CA LEU A 214 9.56 5.78 19.35
C LEU A 214 10.91 5.47 20.03
N ALA A 215 11.21 4.20 20.35
CA ALA A 215 12.43 3.83 21.04
C ALA A 215 13.65 3.86 20.10
N GLY A 216 14.76 4.42 20.57
CA GLY A 216 15.99 4.51 19.78
C GLY A 216 15.77 5.25 18.46
N ASN A 217 16.03 4.57 17.33
CA ASN A 217 15.80 5.10 15.99
C ASN A 217 14.41 4.74 15.41
N ALA A 218 13.55 4.05 16.16
CA ALA A 218 12.19 3.76 15.72
C ALA A 218 11.36 5.04 15.60
N ASP A 219 10.46 5.06 14.63
CA ASP A 219 9.46 6.11 14.48
C ASP A 219 8.16 5.56 13.89
N TRP A 220 7.76 4.37 14.34
CA TRP A 220 6.70 3.53 13.76
C TRP A 220 5.30 4.03 14.14
N VAL A 221 5.08 5.31 13.89
CA VAL A 221 3.90 6.05 14.31
C VAL A 221 3.32 6.85 13.16
N LEU A 222 2.06 7.27 13.29
CA LEU A 222 1.41 8.10 12.29
C LEU A 222 2.01 9.52 12.27
N ASP A 223 2.29 10.07 13.45
CA ASP A 223 2.76 11.44 13.61
C ASP A 223 3.45 11.67 14.95
N VAL A 224 4.47 12.53 14.94
CA VAL A 224 5.17 12.95 16.16
C VAL A 224 5.02 14.44 16.36
N ASN A 225 4.28 14.81 17.41
CA ASN A 225 4.10 16.20 17.79
C ASN A 225 4.98 16.50 19.00
N SER A 226 6.03 17.30 18.82
CA SER A 226 6.94 17.67 19.91
C SER A 226 7.55 16.47 20.65
N GLY A 227 7.91 15.42 19.92
CA GLY A 227 8.52 14.20 20.46
C GLY A 227 7.54 13.21 21.08
N VAL A 228 6.22 13.42 20.90
CA VAL A 228 5.20 12.47 21.40
C VAL A 228 4.27 11.96 20.31
N ALA A 229 4.02 10.65 20.39
CA ALA A 229 2.95 9.90 19.76
C ALA A 229 1.57 10.39 20.25
N SER A 230 0.96 11.35 19.55
CA SER A 230 -0.32 11.92 19.96
C SER A 230 -1.50 11.12 19.41
N ARG A 231 -2.58 10.98 20.20
CA ARG A 231 -3.76 10.20 19.80
C ARG A 231 -4.29 10.57 18.42
N TYR A 232 -4.37 11.87 18.17
CA TYR A 232 -4.79 12.42 16.90
C TYR A 232 -3.57 13.07 16.24
N PRO A 233 -3.21 12.63 15.02
CA PRO A 233 -2.19 13.30 14.22
C PRO A 233 -2.52 14.77 13.97
N SER A 234 -1.49 15.59 13.81
CA SER A 234 -1.57 17.02 13.53
C SER A 234 -0.68 17.38 12.33
N PRO A 235 -1.25 17.99 11.27
CA PRO A 235 -2.58 18.57 11.21
C PRO A 235 -3.71 17.53 11.15
N ALA A 236 -4.94 17.93 11.53
CA ALA A 236 -6.05 16.98 11.69
C ALA A 236 -6.37 16.19 10.41
N ALA A 237 -6.64 14.88 10.56
CA ALA A 237 -7.00 13.98 9.45
C ALA A 237 -8.17 14.48 8.59
N SER A 238 -9.09 15.27 9.15
CA SER A 238 -10.20 15.89 8.41
C SER A 238 -9.75 16.87 7.31
N GLY A 239 -8.48 17.31 7.33
CA GLY A 239 -7.88 18.12 6.28
C GLY A 239 -7.30 17.32 5.11
N ILE A 240 -7.28 15.98 5.20
CA ILE A 240 -6.79 15.11 4.13
C ILE A 240 -7.82 15.06 3.00
N THR A 241 -7.32 15.30 1.80
CA THR A 241 -8.05 15.24 0.53
C THR A 241 -7.33 14.28 -0.41
N SER A 242 -7.92 14.00 -1.58
CA SER A 242 -7.28 13.16 -2.60
C SER A 242 -5.93 13.71 -3.07
N SER A 243 -5.69 15.02 -2.96
CA SER A 243 -4.42 15.66 -3.35
C SER A 243 -3.43 15.87 -2.20
N THR A 244 -3.79 15.50 -0.97
CA THR A 244 -2.91 15.67 0.18
C THR A 244 -1.66 14.80 0.01
N PRO A 245 -0.43 15.33 0.15
CA PRO A 245 0.79 14.52 0.09
C PRO A 245 0.79 13.41 1.14
N GLU A 246 1.50 12.32 0.89
CA GLU A 246 1.70 11.25 1.88
C GLU A 246 2.51 11.73 3.09
N THR A 247 3.38 12.73 2.90
CA THR A 247 4.14 13.44 3.94
C THR A 247 3.29 14.45 4.74
N TYR A 248 1.98 14.19 4.91
CA TYR A 248 1.08 15.12 5.62
C TYR A 248 1.33 15.09 7.13
N TRP A 249 1.77 13.94 7.64
CA TRP A 249 2.28 13.75 8.98
C TRP A 249 3.74 13.33 8.92
N THR A 250 4.34 13.12 10.09
CA THR A 250 5.81 13.08 10.23
C THR A 250 6.38 11.79 10.76
N GLY A 251 5.55 10.80 11.12
CA GLY A 251 6.05 9.50 11.57
C GLY A 251 6.24 8.52 10.42
N ALA A 252 7.09 7.51 10.59
CA ALA A 252 7.51 6.63 9.51
C ALA A 252 6.39 5.80 8.87
N VAL A 253 5.23 5.65 9.52
CA VAL A 253 4.04 5.00 8.90
C VAL A 253 2.96 6.00 8.48
N SER A 254 3.31 7.28 8.34
CA SER A 254 2.36 8.35 8.03
C SER A 254 1.64 8.18 6.69
N ALA A 255 2.37 7.77 5.65
CA ALA A 255 1.86 7.56 4.30
C ALA A 255 0.77 6.50 4.29
N TRP A 256 0.93 5.44 5.08
CA TRP A 256 -0.08 4.40 5.27
C TRP A 256 -1.35 4.99 5.91
N GLY A 257 -1.20 5.77 6.98
CA GLY A 257 -2.32 6.47 7.61
C GLY A 257 -3.04 7.42 6.66
N VAL A 258 -2.30 8.24 5.92
CA VAL A 258 -2.84 9.18 4.93
C VAL A 258 -3.59 8.44 3.83
N ALA A 259 -3.05 7.32 3.34
CA ALA A 259 -3.69 6.50 2.33
C ALA A 259 -5.02 5.90 2.84
N LEU A 260 -5.08 5.41 4.08
CA LEU A 260 -6.34 4.94 4.69
C LEU A 260 -7.37 6.07 4.82
N VAL A 261 -6.95 7.29 5.18
CA VAL A 261 -7.86 8.44 5.24
C VAL A 261 -8.38 8.84 3.86
N LYS A 262 -7.53 8.80 2.83
CA LYS A 262 -7.95 9.02 1.42
C LYS A 262 -8.98 7.99 0.95
N LEU A 263 -8.95 6.77 1.50
CA LEU A 263 -9.94 5.72 1.25
C LEU A 263 -11.25 5.91 2.06
N GLY A 264 -11.35 6.96 2.87
CA GLY A 264 -12.55 7.28 3.65
C GLY A 264 -12.60 6.60 5.02
N HIS A 265 -11.46 6.13 5.53
CA HIS A 265 -11.34 5.56 6.87
C HIS A 265 -10.82 6.60 7.86
N SER A 266 -10.96 6.33 9.16
CA SER A 266 -10.33 7.14 10.19
C SER A 266 -9.19 6.36 10.85
N VAL A 267 -8.12 7.07 11.15
CA VAL A 267 -6.98 6.53 11.90
C VAL A 267 -6.87 7.26 13.23
N GLU A 268 -6.47 6.54 14.27
CA GLU A 268 -6.00 7.10 15.53
C GLU A 268 -4.71 6.39 15.91
N GLN A 269 -3.93 7.04 16.76
CA GLN A 269 -2.73 6.46 17.35
C GLN A 269 -2.95 6.19 18.84
N LEU A 270 -2.37 5.14 19.39
CA LEU A 270 -2.39 4.83 20.81
C LEU A 270 -1.17 5.48 21.49
N PRO A 271 -1.34 6.50 22.34
CA PRO A 271 -0.19 7.16 22.97
C PRO A 271 0.51 6.28 24.00
N ALA A 272 1.82 6.51 24.19
CA ALA A 272 2.60 5.94 25.28
C ALA A 272 1.89 6.06 26.64
N GLY A 273 1.87 4.95 27.39
CA GLY A 273 1.20 4.83 28.68
C GLY A 273 -0.31 4.59 28.62
N THR A 274 -0.90 4.51 27.42
CA THR A 274 -2.30 4.10 27.26
C THR A 274 -2.40 2.58 27.22
N ALA A 275 -3.22 1.99 28.07
CA ALA A 275 -3.37 0.53 28.11
C ALA A 275 -4.12 0.00 26.88
N ILE A 276 -3.63 -1.12 26.32
CA ILE A 276 -4.42 -1.91 25.35
C ILE A 276 -5.49 -2.70 26.11
N SER A 277 -6.76 -2.41 25.86
CA SER A 277 -7.89 -3.11 26.47
C SER A 277 -8.95 -3.50 25.44
N TYR A 278 -9.78 -4.49 25.79
CA TYR A 278 -10.93 -4.90 24.99
C TYR A 278 -12.15 -5.11 25.89
N GLY A 279 -13.27 -4.43 25.59
CA GLY A 279 -14.51 -4.47 26.36
C GLY A 279 -14.54 -3.54 27.58
N ASN A 280 -13.55 -2.66 27.73
CA ASN A 280 -13.52 -1.65 28.80
C ASN A 280 -14.13 -0.33 28.32
N SER A 281 -15.38 -0.08 28.66
CA SER A 281 -16.10 1.15 28.28
C SER A 281 -15.50 2.44 28.84
N ASN A 282 -14.63 2.37 29.85
CA ASN A 282 -13.94 3.54 30.42
C ASN A 282 -12.67 3.91 29.66
N ASN A 283 -12.15 3.02 28.80
CA ASN A 283 -11.02 3.34 27.95
C ASN A 283 -11.53 3.93 26.62
N PRO A 284 -11.30 5.23 26.34
CA PRO A 284 -11.78 5.86 25.11
C PRO A 284 -11.04 5.40 23.85
N GLN A 285 -9.97 4.62 24.00
CA GLN A 285 -9.25 3.92 22.93
C GLN A 285 -9.31 2.39 23.10
N ASP A 286 -10.32 1.87 23.81
CA ASP A 286 -10.56 0.42 23.87
C ASP A 286 -10.71 -0.18 22.47
N LEU A 287 -10.12 -1.35 22.25
CA LEU A 287 -10.11 -2.03 20.95
C LEU A 287 -11.52 -2.31 20.40
N SER A 288 -12.55 -2.39 21.25
CA SER A 288 -13.95 -2.52 20.78
C SER A 288 -14.47 -1.32 19.97
N ASN A 289 -13.79 -0.17 20.05
CA ASN A 289 -14.10 1.02 19.25
C ASN A 289 -13.42 1.02 17.87
N TYR A 290 -12.56 0.04 17.58
CA TYR A 290 -11.77 -0.01 16.35
C TYR A 290 -12.07 -1.29 15.55
N THR A 291 -11.80 -1.23 14.25
CA THR A 291 -11.95 -2.37 13.34
C THR A 291 -10.63 -3.11 13.18
N VAL A 292 -9.53 -2.36 13.09
CA VAL A 292 -8.19 -2.91 12.90
C VAL A 292 -7.25 -2.27 13.92
N PHE A 293 -6.42 -3.10 14.54
CA PHE A 293 -5.29 -2.69 15.37
C PHE A 293 -4.00 -3.02 14.62
N VAL A 294 -3.14 -2.02 14.46
CA VAL A 294 -1.84 -2.10 13.78
C VAL A 294 -0.76 -1.90 14.82
N VAL A 295 0.19 -2.82 14.90
CA VAL A 295 1.36 -2.72 15.78
C VAL A 295 2.59 -2.95 14.93
N ASP A 296 3.49 -1.98 14.93
CA ASP A 296 4.70 -2.03 14.15
C ASP A 296 5.94 -2.08 15.04
N GLU A 297 6.67 -3.20 14.95
CA GLU A 297 7.90 -3.48 15.69
C GLU A 297 7.80 -3.12 17.18
N PRO A 298 6.95 -3.82 17.97
CA PRO A 298 6.85 -3.54 19.39
C PRO A 298 8.21 -3.77 20.04
N ASN A 299 8.60 -2.84 20.89
CA ASN A 299 9.84 -2.75 21.65
C ASN A 299 9.58 -2.82 23.16
N THR A 300 8.39 -3.22 23.59
CA THR A 300 8.07 -3.49 24.99
C THR A 300 7.10 -4.65 25.05
N VAL A 301 7.34 -5.59 25.96
CA VAL A 301 6.53 -6.79 26.12
C VAL A 301 5.11 -6.42 26.57
N PHE A 302 4.09 -6.94 25.87
CA PHE A 302 2.70 -6.82 26.29
C PHE A 302 2.46 -7.46 27.66
N SER A 303 1.73 -6.78 28.53
CA SER A 303 1.26 -7.38 29.78
C SER A 303 0.28 -8.54 29.54
N SER A 304 0.09 -9.41 30.53
CA SER A 304 -0.87 -10.52 30.43
C SER A 304 -2.30 -10.06 30.12
N THR A 305 -2.69 -8.88 30.60
CA THR A 305 -3.99 -8.25 30.32
C THR A 305 -4.09 -7.77 28.88
N GLU A 306 -3.03 -7.17 28.34
CA GLU A 306 -3.00 -6.67 26.95
C GLU A 306 -2.98 -7.82 25.96
N LYS A 307 -2.18 -8.87 26.21
CA LYS A 307 -2.22 -10.11 25.43
C LYS A 307 -3.63 -10.69 25.35
N THR A 308 -4.32 -10.74 26.50
CA THR A 308 -5.71 -11.22 26.55
C THR A 308 -6.64 -10.32 25.73
N ALA A 309 -6.50 -8.99 25.85
CA ALA A 309 -7.28 -8.02 25.10
C ALA A 309 -7.08 -8.12 23.58
N ILE A 310 -5.84 -8.18 23.11
CA ILE A 310 -5.48 -8.33 21.68
C ILE A 310 -6.09 -9.61 21.12
N LEU A 311 -5.89 -10.74 21.81
CA LEU A 311 -6.39 -12.03 21.34
C LEU A 311 -7.92 -12.09 21.34
N GLN A 312 -8.59 -11.53 22.35
CA GLN A 312 -10.06 -11.45 22.39
C GLN A 312 -10.62 -10.50 21.33
N PHE A 313 -9.95 -9.37 21.07
CA PHE A 313 -10.32 -8.47 19.99
C PHE A 313 -10.34 -9.19 18.64
N VAL A 314 -9.27 -9.92 18.30
CA VAL A 314 -9.23 -10.72 17.08
C VAL A 314 -10.28 -11.84 17.12
N GLN A 315 -10.36 -12.60 18.20
CA GLN A 315 -11.34 -13.70 18.33
C GLN A 315 -12.77 -13.24 18.05
N ASN A 316 -13.13 -12.03 18.49
CA ASN A 316 -14.44 -11.43 18.36
C ASN A 316 -14.62 -10.56 17.10
N GLY A 317 -13.73 -10.69 16.12
CA GLY A 317 -13.96 -10.17 14.78
C GLY A 317 -13.12 -8.97 14.37
N GLY A 318 -12.23 -8.50 15.26
CA GLY A 318 -11.23 -7.49 14.95
C GLY A 318 -10.15 -7.97 13.99
N GLY A 319 -9.49 -7.03 13.33
CA GLY A 319 -8.31 -7.28 12.50
C GLY A 319 -7.03 -6.90 13.23
N LEU A 320 -6.03 -7.78 13.25
CA LEU A 320 -4.69 -7.45 13.77
C LEU A 320 -3.68 -7.42 12.62
N PHE A 321 -3.01 -6.28 12.45
CA PHE A 321 -1.84 -6.15 11.59
C PHE A 321 -0.60 -6.15 12.47
N MET A 322 0.22 -7.18 12.31
CA MET A 322 1.46 -7.35 13.04
C MET A 322 2.62 -7.00 12.11
N ILE A 323 3.54 -6.17 12.57
CA ILE A 323 4.83 -6.02 11.92
C ILE A 323 5.91 -6.34 12.97
N SER A 324 6.84 -7.19 12.56
CA SER A 324 8.02 -7.54 13.34
C SER A 324 9.23 -6.90 12.68
N ASP A 325 10.40 -7.13 13.25
CA ASP A 325 11.69 -6.82 12.65
C ASP A 325 12.64 -8.02 12.88
N HIS A 326 13.93 -7.88 12.57
CA HIS A 326 14.98 -8.88 12.79
C HIS A 326 15.31 -9.16 14.26
N MET A 327 16.15 -10.19 14.48
CA MET A 327 16.94 -10.31 15.71
C MET A 327 17.82 -9.07 15.93
N ILE A 328 18.02 -8.64 17.18
CA ILE A 328 18.71 -7.38 17.53
C ILE A 328 17.87 -6.13 17.15
N SER A 329 16.55 -6.26 17.17
CA SER A 329 15.62 -5.13 17.03
C SER A 329 15.26 -4.46 18.36
N ASP A 330 15.87 -4.87 19.48
CA ASP A 330 15.75 -4.19 20.79
C ASP A 330 16.29 -2.74 20.74
N ARG A 331 15.38 -1.78 20.52
CA ARG A 331 15.68 -0.35 20.42
C ARG A 331 15.70 0.37 21.77
N ASN A 332 15.12 -0.22 22.82
CA ASN A 332 15.04 0.40 24.15
C ASN A 332 16.02 -0.24 25.17
N ASN A 333 16.77 -1.26 24.75
CA ASN A 333 17.72 -2.03 25.54
C ASN A 333 17.10 -2.73 26.76
N ASP A 334 15.85 -3.19 26.65
CA ASP A 334 15.17 -3.96 27.70
C ASP A 334 15.39 -5.48 27.61
N GLY A 335 16.10 -5.92 26.57
CA GLY A 335 16.45 -7.32 26.33
C GLY A 335 15.44 -8.09 25.47
N TRP A 336 14.46 -7.41 24.87
CA TRP A 336 13.45 -8.00 24.00
C TRP A 336 13.50 -7.46 22.58
N ASP A 337 13.76 -8.35 21.63
CA ASP A 337 13.57 -8.08 20.21
C ASP A 337 12.09 -8.24 19.83
N SER A 338 11.64 -7.52 18.79
CA SER A 338 10.24 -7.59 18.34
C SER A 338 9.76 -9.01 17.94
N PRO A 339 10.59 -9.91 17.32
CA PRO A 339 10.21 -11.31 17.15
C PRO A 339 9.88 -12.02 18.46
N GLN A 340 10.61 -11.70 19.54
CA GLN A 340 10.43 -12.34 20.84
C GLN A 340 9.14 -11.87 21.50
N ILE A 341 8.81 -10.58 21.40
CA ILE A 341 7.57 -10.00 21.92
C ILE A 341 6.36 -10.63 21.24
N TRP A 342 6.38 -10.75 19.92
CA TRP A 342 5.30 -11.42 19.19
C TRP A 342 5.21 -12.92 19.52
N ASN A 343 6.34 -13.62 19.60
CA ASN A 343 6.34 -15.03 20.00
C ASN A 343 5.84 -15.24 21.44
N ASP A 344 6.07 -14.29 22.34
CA ASP A 344 5.57 -14.29 23.72
C ASP A 344 4.04 -14.05 23.75
N LEU A 345 3.48 -13.15 22.93
CA LEU A 345 2.01 -13.07 22.73
C LEU A 345 1.45 -14.42 22.27
N MET A 346 2.13 -15.08 21.34
CA MET A 346 1.67 -16.32 20.72
C MET A 346 1.76 -17.53 21.64
N SER A 347 2.79 -17.63 22.48
CA SER A 347 3.09 -18.82 23.30
C SER A 347 2.73 -18.67 24.78
N ASN A 348 2.73 -17.44 25.31
CA ASN A 348 2.55 -17.15 26.73
C ASN A 348 1.35 -16.21 26.93
N ASN A 349 0.15 -16.76 26.67
CA ASN A 349 -1.14 -16.11 26.87
C ASN A 349 -2.16 -17.09 27.48
N SER A 350 -3.27 -16.55 28.00
CA SER A 350 -4.33 -17.32 28.66
C SER A 350 -5.48 -17.75 27.74
N VAL A 351 -5.47 -17.33 26.47
CA VAL A 351 -6.61 -17.48 25.55
C VAL A 351 -6.46 -18.75 24.71
N LYS A 352 -5.35 -18.87 23.96
CA LYS A 352 -5.02 -20.02 23.12
C LYS A 352 -3.54 -19.98 22.76
N VAL A 353 -2.84 -21.10 22.91
CA VAL A 353 -1.46 -21.26 22.45
C VAL A 353 -1.42 -21.27 20.92
N ASN A 354 -0.54 -20.44 20.34
CA ASN A 354 -0.33 -20.23 18.92
C ASN A 354 -1.65 -20.05 18.13
N PRO A 355 -2.45 -19.02 18.46
CA PRO A 355 -3.80 -18.87 17.90
C PRO A 355 -3.78 -18.57 16.41
N PHE A 356 -2.70 -17.95 15.89
CA PHE A 356 -2.55 -17.53 14.49
C PHE A 356 -1.74 -18.51 13.63
N GLY A 357 -1.17 -19.56 14.23
CA GLY A 357 -0.51 -20.64 13.49
C GLY A 357 0.84 -20.28 12.90
N PHE A 358 1.64 -19.43 13.55
CA PHE A 358 3.02 -19.16 13.14
C PHE A 358 3.89 -18.77 14.33
N SER A 359 5.19 -18.88 14.15
CA SER A 359 6.22 -18.29 15.01
C SER A 359 7.19 -17.49 14.15
N ILE A 360 7.74 -16.43 14.71
CA ILE A 360 8.76 -15.61 14.06
C ILE A 360 10.12 -16.21 14.37
N ASN A 361 10.95 -16.41 13.35
CA ASN A 361 12.28 -16.95 13.47
C ASN A 361 13.24 -15.88 14.01
N SER A 362 14.30 -16.33 14.68
CA SER A 362 15.39 -15.43 15.11
C SER A 362 16.43 -15.34 13.99
N ASP A 363 16.12 -14.58 12.95
CA ASP A 363 17.00 -14.31 11.82
C ASP A 363 17.04 -12.81 11.46
N ASN A 364 17.97 -12.47 10.57
CA ASN A 364 18.10 -11.15 9.95
C ASN A 364 18.29 -11.36 8.45
N VAL A 365 17.33 -10.88 7.67
CA VAL A 365 17.24 -11.06 6.23
C VAL A 365 17.22 -9.72 5.52
N VAL A 366 18.11 -9.56 4.54
CA VAL A 366 18.09 -8.44 3.58
C VAL A 366 17.92 -9.02 2.19
N GLU A 367 16.75 -8.84 1.58
CA GLU A 367 16.48 -9.28 0.21
C GLU A 367 15.25 -8.63 -0.41
N ASN A 368 15.24 -8.46 -1.74
CA ASN A 368 14.00 -8.30 -2.50
C ASN A 368 13.55 -9.66 -3.04
N SER A 369 12.40 -10.13 -2.53
CA SER A 369 11.79 -11.40 -2.93
C SER A 369 10.57 -11.17 -3.82
N ALA A 370 10.56 -11.84 -4.97
CA ALA A 370 9.39 -11.98 -5.85
C ALA A 370 8.70 -13.35 -5.68
N ASN A 371 9.06 -14.11 -4.63
CA ASN A 371 8.46 -15.40 -4.33
C ASN A 371 7.11 -15.19 -3.62
N ALA A 372 6.18 -14.54 -4.33
CA ALA A 372 4.85 -14.21 -3.87
C ALA A 372 3.87 -15.37 -4.15
N LEU A 373 2.88 -15.52 -3.28
CA LEU A 373 1.79 -16.47 -3.44
C LEU A 373 1.08 -16.20 -4.77
N VAL A 374 1.17 -17.16 -5.69
CA VAL A 374 0.43 -17.11 -6.96
C VAL A 374 -0.99 -17.59 -6.70
N SER A 375 -1.86 -16.68 -6.33
CA SER A 375 -3.29 -16.92 -6.18
C SER A 375 -4.02 -15.76 -6.81
N ALA A 376 -4.97 -16.03 -7.69
CA ALA A 376 -5.73 -14.99 -8.36
C ALA A 376 -6.98 -14.54 -7.55
N SER A 377 -7.29 -15.25 -6.46
CA SER A 377 -8.41 -14.98 -5.56
C SER A 377 -8.01 -14.51 -4.16
N ASN A 378 -6.72 -14.51 -3.81
CA ASN A 378 -6.29 -14.04 -2.50
C ASN A 378 -6.49 -12.50 -2.43
N PRO A 379 -7.34 -11.99 -1.51
CA PRO A 379 -7.70 -10.57 -1.46
C PRO A 379 -6.59 -9.67 -0.91
N ILE A 380 -5.57 -10.23 -0.26
CA ILE A 380 -4.39 -9.47 0.16
C ILE A 380 -3.44 -9.29 -1.04
N MET A 381 -3.24 -10.35 -1.81
CA MET A 381 -2.32 -10.34 -2.96
C MET A 381 -2.90 -9.64 -4.20
N ASN A 382 -4.24 -9.62 -4.36
CA ASN A 382 -4.94 -9.04 -5.51
C ASN A 382 -6.10 -8.14 -5.05
N GLY A 383 -5.91 -7.43 -3.95
CA GLY A 383 -6.95 -6.58 -3.39
C GLY A 383 -7.22 -5.34 -4.22
N SER A 384 -8.16 -4.54 -3.74
CA SER A 384 -8.62 -3.32 -4.41
C SER A 384 -7.53 -2.27 -4.66
N GLN A 385 -6.37 -2.37 -4.02
CA GLN A 385 -5.25 -1.44 -4.15
C GLN A 385 -4.24 -1.89 -5.21
N GLY A 386 -4.42 -3.07 -5.81
CA GLY A 386 -3.61 -3.61 -6.89
C GLY A 386 -2.82 -4.87 -6.51
N LEU A 387 -2.11 -5.43 -7.49
CA LEU A 387 -1.33 -6.65 -7.35
C LEU A 387 -0.09 -6.44 -6.45
N VAL A 388 0.07 -7.34 -5.48
CA VAL A 388 1.30 -7.52 -4.69
C VAL A 388 2.12 -8.63 -5.32
N SER A 389 3.34 -8.31 -5.76
CA SER A 389 4.22 -9.29 -6.42
C SER A 389 5.59 -9.44 -5.77
N GLN A 390 5.95 -8.50 -4.89
CA GLN A 390 7.28 -8.43 -4.28
C GLN A 390 7.22 -7.89 -2.85
N LEU A 391 8.27 -8.20 -2.08
CA LEU A 391 8.54 -7.61 -0.77
C LEU A 391 10.06 -7.51 -0.59
N SER A 392 10.54 -6.32 -0.26
CA SER A 392 11.92 -6.06 0.09
C SER A 392 12.07 -6.00 1.60
N PHE A 393 13.02 -6.75 2.14
CA PHE A 393 13.45 -6.62 3.53
C PHE A 393 14.80 -5.90 3.60
N HIS A 394 14.92 -4.99 4.56
CA HIS A 394 16.13 -4.27 4.95
C HIS A 394 16.45 -4.54 6.42
N ASN A 395 16.55 -5.83 6.72
CA ASN A 395 16.74 -6.47 8.03
C ASN A 395 15.45 -7.02 8.64
N GLY A 396 14.74 -7.92 7.96
CA GLY A 396 13.56 -8.56 8.52
C GLY A 396 13.82 -9.95 9.12
N ALA A 397 12.83 -10.46 9.84
CA ALA A 397 12.74 -11.84 10.28
C ALA A 397 11.76 -12.64 9.43
N THR A 398 12.00 -13.94 9.26
CA THR A 398 11.04 -14.85 8.62
C THR A 398 10.12 -15.53 9.62
N MET A 399 9.08 -16.20 9.13
CA MET A 399 8.15 -16.98 9.92
C MET A 399 8.20 -18.46 9.56
N THR A 400 8.00 -19.29 10.59
CA THR A 400 7.64 -20.70 10.46
C THR A 400 6.14 -20.84 10.70
N LEU A 401 5.41 -21.31 9.69
CA LEU A 401 3.97 -21.53 9.74
C LEU A 401 3.66 -22.90 10.34
N ASN A 402 2.57 -22.98 11.10
CA ASN A 402 2.10 -24.17 11.78
C ASN A 402 0.59 -24.39 11.52
N PRO A 403 0.24 -25.02 10.38
CA PRO A 403 -1.14 -25.36 10.04
C PRO A 403 -1.81 -26.32 11.05
N THR A 404 -1.03 -27.06 11.84
CA THR A 404 -1.58 -27.91 12.90
C THR A 404 -2.14 -27.09 14.07
N ALA A 405 -1.48 -25.97 14.42
CA ALA A 405 -1.98 -25.05 15.45
C ALA A 405 -3.16 -24.20 14.94
N ASN A 406 -3.09 -23.76 13.69
CA ASN A 406 -4.18 -23.07 13.00
C ASN A 406 -4.16 -23.38 11.50
N SER A 407 -5.13 -24.17 11.05
CA SER A 407 -5.25 -24.61 9.66
C SER A 407 -5.56 -23.49 8.66
N THR A 408 -5.84 -22.27 9.13
CA THR A 408 -6.10 -21.10 8.29
C THR A 408 -4.86 -20.26 7.99
N VAL A 409 -3.71 -20.58 8.60
CA VAL A 409 -2.46 -19.88 8.29
C VAL A 409 -2.04 -20.11 6.83
N GLN A 410 -1.68 -19.03 6.16
CA GLN A 410 -1.24 -19.04 4.77
C GLN A 410 -0.07 -18.08 4.58
N GLY A 411 1.03 -18.56 4.02
CA GLY A 411 2.12 -17.70 3.57
C GLY A 411 1.68 -16.86 2.37
N LEU A 412 2.13 -15.61 2.34
CA LEU A 412 1.82 -14.64 1.30
C LEU A 412 3.05 -14.39 0.43
N ILE A 413 4.22 -14.26 1.04
CA ILE A 413 5.51 -14.06 0.36
C ILE A 413 6.55 -14.84 1.15
N TRP A 414 7.49 -15.50 0.46
CA TRP A 414 8.60 -16.24 1.06
C TRP A 414 9.93 -15.66 0.63
N ARG A 415 11.02 -16.07 1.29
CA ARG A 415 12.38 -15.79 0.80
C ARG A 415 12.55 -16.30 -0.64
N LYS A 416 13.42 -15.65 -1.43
CA LYS A 416 13.69 -16.01 -2.83
C LYS A 416 14.16 -17.45 -3.01
N THR A 417 14.89 -17.98 -2.03
CA THR A 417 15.46 -19.33 -2.05
C THR A 417 14.53 -20.40 -1.46
N ALA A 418 13.42 -20.00 -0.84
CA ALA A 418 12.51 -20.92 -0.18
C ALA A 418 11.50 -21.52 -1.17
N SER A 419 11.09 -22.77 -0.92
CA SER A 419 9.87 -23.30 -1.53
C SER A 419 8.65 -22.70 -0.86
N GLN A 420 7.58 -22.42 -1.61
CA GLN A 420 6.31 -21.98 -1.03
C GLN A 420 5.75 -23.10 -0.14
N GLY A 421 5.75 -22.86 1.16
CA GLY A 421 5.43 -23.87 2.18
C GLY A 421 5.39 -23.25 3.57
N THR A 422 5.73 -24.02 4.60
CA THR A 422 5.62 -23.59 6.00
C THR A 422 6.87 -22.93 6.56
N SER A 423 7.95 -22.80 5.80
CA SER A 423 9.22 -22.28 6.31
C SER A 423 9.62 -21.03 5.54
N LEU A 424 10.29 -20.10 6.24
CA LEU A 424 10.91 -18.91 5.65
C LEU A 424 9.89 -17.99 4.93
N ALA A 425 8.67 -17.90 5.45
CA ALA A 425 7.70 -16.91 5.00
C ALA A 425 8.15 -15.52 5.45
N MET A 426 8.07 -14.51 4.59
CA MET A 426 8.33 -13.10 4.90
C MET A 426 7.03 -12.35 5.24
N ALA A 427 5.91 -12.80 4.69
CA ALA A 427 4.57 -12.32 5.03
C ALA A 427 3.60 -13.49 5.14
N ALA A 428 2.64 -13.42 6.06
CA ALA A 428 1.61 -14.44 6.25
C ALA A 428 0.27 -13.84 6.70
N SER A 429 -0.80 -14.62 6.55
CA SER A 429 -2.12 -14.28 7.07
C SER A 429 -2.76 -15.48 7.75
N SER A 430 -3.72 -15.24 8.64
CA SER A 430 -4.55 -16.28 9.25
C SER A 430 -5.87 -15.70 9.75
N THR A 431 -6.73 -16.55 10.31
CA THR A 431 -7.94 -16.14 11.03
C THR A 431 -7.96 -16.71 12.43
N PHE A 432 -8.57 -16.01 13.38
CA PHE A 432 -8.79 -16.53 14.73
C PHE A 432 -10.17 -16.09 15.23
N GLY A 433 -11.00 -17.05 15.62
CA GLY A 433 -12.43 -16.80 15.85
C GLY A 433 -13.09 -16.25 14.58
N THR A 434 -13.66 -15.06 14.65
CA THR A 434 -14.25 -14.37 13.49
C THR A 434 -13.39 -13.23 12.96
N GLY A 435 -12.19 -13.04 13.51
CA GLY A 435 -11.23 -12.01 13.11
C GLY A 435 -10.18 -12.50 12.13
N ARG A 436 -9.33 -11.57 11.72
CA ARG A 436 -8.34 -11.73 10.65
C ARG A 436 -6.99 -11.22 11.15
N VAL A 437 -5.90 -11.85 10.73
CA VAL A 437 -4.54 -11.49 11.12
C VAL A 437 -3.64 -11.47 9.89
N VAL A 438 -2.80 -10.44 9.78
CA VAL A 438 -1.70 -10.36 8.82
C VAL A 438 -0.42 -10.07 9.59
N ILE A 439 0.68 -10.69 9.16
CA ILE A 439 2.02 -10.38 9.65
C ILE A 439 2.99 -10.12 8.50
N ILE A 440 3.83 -9.10 8.65
CA ILE A 440 5.03 -8.86 7.85
C ILE A 440 6.24 -8.87 8.79
N GLY A 441 7.32 -9.52 8.38
CA GLY A 441 8.50 -9.74 9.22
C GLY A 441 9.52 -8.59 9.29
N ASP A 442 9.21 -7.43 8.70
CA ASP A 442 10.11 -6.28 8.62
C ASP A 442 9.28 -4.99 8.63
N SER A 443 9.75 -3.97 9.34
CA SER A 443 9.16 -2.62 9.42
C SER A 443 9.55 -1.72 8.24
N SER A 444 10.68 -1.96 7.59
CA SER A 444 11.15 -1.16 6.45
C SER A 444 10.16 -1.05 5.27
N PRO A 445 9.34 -2.06 4.93
CA PRO A 445 8.31 -1.92 3.90
C PRO A 445 7.21 -0.91 4.23
N ALA A 446 6.99 -0.62 5.52
CA ALA A 446 6.00 0.34 5.99
C ALA A 446 6.57 1.77 6.11
N ASP A 447 7.89 1.90 6.29
CA ASP A 447 8.61 3.16 6.46
C ASP A 447 8.53 4.03 5.20
N ASP A 448 7.98 5.24 5.32
CA ASP A 448 7.80 6.19 4.22
C ASP A 448 8.93 7.21 4.08
N GLY A 449 9.97 7.09 4.90
CA GLY A 449 11.11 7.99 4.97
C GLY A 449 10.81 9.34 5.61
N THR A 450 9.61 9.52 6.19
CA THR A 450 9.34 10.61 7.12
C THR A 450 9.70 10.17 8.52
N GLY A 451 10.24 11.09 9.31
CA GLY A 451 10.55 10.76 10.69
C GLY A 451 10.87 11.95 11.57
N SER A 452 10.82 11.71 12.87
CA SER A 452 11.24 12.62 13.92
C SER A 452 12.67 13.13 13.69
N PRO A 453 12.97 14.42 13.97
CA PRO A 453 14.30 14.97 13.78
C PRO A 453 15.39 14.16 14.49
N GLY A 454 16.39 13.69 13.74
CA GLY A 454 17.50 12.90 14.26
C GLY A 454 17.38 11.40 14.02
N ASN A 455 16.18 10.91 13.67
CA ASN A 455 15.99 9.51 13.29
C ASN A 455 16.51 9.29 11.85
N THR A 456 17.12 8.12 11.63
CA THR A 456 17.49 7.66 10.29
C THR A 456 16.43 6.66 9.85
N VAL A 457 15.48 7.16 9.06
CA VAL A 457 14.38 6.37 8.48
C VAL A 457 14.69 6.05 7.02
N TYR A 458 14.10 4.99 6.49
CA TYR A 458 14.32 4.46 5.15
C TYR A 458 13.01 4.38 4.38
N ASN A 459 12.86 5.09 3.27
CA ASN A 459 11.62 5.03 2.48
C ASN A 459 11.48 3.70 1.73
N GLY A 460 10.98 2.67 2.41
CA GLY A 460 10.56 1.41 1.81
C GLY A 460 9.12 1.44 1.29
N TRP A 461 8.23 2.29 1.82
CA TRP A 461 6.85 2.44 1.34
C TRP A 461 6.78 2.69 -0.17
N SER A 462 7.67 3.57 -0.67
CA SER A 462 7.72 3.98 -2.07
C SER A 462 8.84 3.30 -2.87
N GLU A 463 9.74 2.52 -2.24
CA GLU A 463 10.81 1.84 -2.96
C GLU A 463 10.27 0.79 -3.93
N ASN A 464 9.15 0.17 -3.54
CA ASN A 464 8.50 -0.90 -4.26
C ASN A 464 6.99 -0.70 -4.19
N VAL A 465 6.35 -0.55 -5.36
CA VAL A 465 4.89 -0.37 -5.45
C VAL A 465 4.10 -1.47 -4.73
N SER A 466 4.67 -2.68 -4.61
CA SER A 466 4.04 -3.79 -3.89
C SER A 466 3.92 -3.55 -2.39
N HIS A 467 4.76 -2.69 -1.79
CA HIS A 467 4.75 -2.43 -0.35
C HIS A 467 3.48 -1.70 0.07
N ALA A 468 3.22 -0.54 -0.50
CA ALA A 468 1.98 0.19 -0.25
C ALA A 468 0.73 -0.67 -0.56
N ARG A 469 0.76 -1.45 -1.65
CA ARG A 469 -0.33 -2.36 -2.01
C ARG A 469 -0.55 -3.46 -0.98
N LEU A 470 0.52 -4.08 -0.48
CA LEU A 470 0.43 -5.14 0.53
C LEU A 470 -0.18 -4.60 1.82
N HIS A 471 0.32 -3.47 2.33
CA HIS A 471 -0.20 -2.87 3.56
C HIS A 471 -1.67 -2.46 3.42
N LEU A 472 -2.05 -1.81 2.31
CA LEU A 472 -3.41 -1.35 2.14
C LEU A 472 -4.38 -2.49 1.83
N ASN A 473 -4.02 -3.48 1.00
CA ASN A 473 -4.85 -4.66 0.78
C ASN A 473 -5.01 -5.47 2.08
N ALA A 474 -3.94 -5.68 2.85
CA ALA A 474 -4.03 -6.33 4.14
C ALA A 474 -4.94 -5.55 5.09
N SER A 475 -4.78 -4.22 5.18
CA SER A 475 -5.64 -3.34 6.00
C SER A 475 -7.13 -3.48 5.66
N LEU A 476 -7.47 -3.43 4.36
CA LEU A 476 -8.86 -3.54 3.90
C LEU A 476 -9.42 -4.96 4.13
N TRP A 477 -8.60 -6.00 3.94
CA TRP A 477 -9.00 -7.36 4.26
C TRP A 477 -9.23 -7.55 5.77
N LEU A 478 -8.34 -7.06 6.61
CA LEU A 478 -8.51 -7.05 8.07
C LEU A 478 -9.81 -6.33 8.48
N ALA A 479 -10.13 -5.23 7.78
CA ALA A 479 -11.34 -4.44 8.00
C ALA A 479 -12.63 -5.05 7.42
N LYS A 480 -12.55 -6.25 6.81
CA LYS A 480 -13.66 -6.95 6.14
C LYS A 480 -14.27 -6.14 5.00
N LEU A 481 -13.41 -5.39 4.30
CA LEU A 481 -13.78 -4.57 3.15
C LEU A 481 -13.51 -5.27 1.81
N GLN A 482 -12.95 -6.48 1.85
CA GLN A 482 -12.70 -7.33 0.69
C GLN A 482 -12.70 -8.82 1.07
#